data_AF-A0AAD4TDT9-F1
#
_entry.id   AF-A0AAD4TDT9-F1
#
_cell.length_a   1.000
_cell.length_b   1.000
_cell.length_c   1.000
_cell.angle_alpha   90.00
_cell.angle_beta   90.00
_cell.angle_gamma   90.00
#
_symmetry.space_group_name_H-M   'P 1'
#
loop_
_entity.id
_entity.type
_entity.pdbx_description
1 polymer ?
#
loop_
_entity_poly.entity_id
_entity_poly.type
_entity_poly.pdbx_seq_one_letter_code
_entity_poly.pdbx_strand_id
1 'polypeptide(L)'
;MLKRKNNKKSISLIRTVISCTIFVISIATLLSVHLHIFLYSKVHVFSDPTAYNLPSLNAANQNGDIDKLWKAPQNKDFVPCADPSPEYSLPTESRGYLLVHTNGGLNQMRAGICDMVAVARVINATLVVPEPDKRSFWQDASNCLDVFYLNHFISALANDVKIIKKLPKESS
;
A
#
# COMPACT_ATOMS: atom_id res chain seq x y z
N MET A 1 32.83 -25.16 -51.63
CA MET A 1 31.65 -25.37 -50.74
C MET A 1 31.81 -24.88 -49.28
N LEU A 2 33.00 -24.48 -48.79
CA LEU A 2 33.22 -24.13 -47.36
C LEU A 2 32.71 -22.74 -46.92
N LYS A 3 32.65 -21.75 -47.82
CA LYS A 3 32.31 -20.34 -47.50
C LYS A 3 30.86 -20.15 -46.96
N ARG A 4 29.90 -20.97 -47.42
CA ARG A 4 28.47 -20.86 -47.05
C ARG A 4 28.17 -21.39 -45.64
N LYS A 5 28.95 -22.35 -45.13
CA LYS A 5 28.77 -22.92 -43.78
C LYS A 5 29.30 -21.98 -42.70
N ASN A 6 30.37 -21.25 -42.97
CA ASN A 6 30.96 -20.27 -42.04
C ASN A 6 30.08 -19.02 -41.89
N ASN A 7 29.40 -18.56 -42.95
CA ASN A 7 28.49 -17.42 -42.87
C ASN A 7 27.24 -17.73 -42.01
N LYS A 8 26.68 -18.94 -42.11
CA LYS A 8 25.53 -19.34 -41.27
C LYS A 8 25.89 -19.47 -39.79
N LYS A 9 27.08 -20.04 -39.49
CA LYS A 9 27.60 -20.11 -38.12
C LYS A 9 27.90 -18.72 -37.54
N SER A 10 28.47 -17.84 -38.35
CA SER A 10 28.74 -16.45 -37.97
C SER A 10 27.45 -15.68 -37.66
N ILE A 11 26.42 -15.80 -38.52
CA ILE A 11 25.10 -15.17 -38.27
C ILE A 11 24.45 -15.73 -37.00
N SER A 12 24.56 -17.05 -36.76
CA SER A 12 24.04 -17.67 -35.54
C SER A 12 24.73 -17.14 -34.29
N LEU A 13 26.07 -17.03 -34.33
CA LEU A 13 26.86 -16.49 -33.22
C LEU A 13 26.52 -15.03 -32.95
N ILE A 14 26.40 -14.20 -33.99
CA ILE A 14 26.02 -12.78 -33.86
C ILE A 14 24.64 -12.64 -33.22
N ARG A 15 23.65 -13.44 -33.65
CA ARG A 15 22.30 -13.40 -33.06
C ARG A 15 22.28 -13.81 -31.60
N THR A 16 23.04 -14.84 -31.21
CA THR A 16 23.17 -15.26 -29.81
C THR A 16 23.84 -14.18 -28.97
N VAL A 17 24.91 -13.56 -29.46
CA VAL A 17 25.61 -12.47 -28.75
C VAL A 17 24.68 -11.27 -28.55
N ILE A 18 23.96 -10.85 -29.59
CA ILE A 18 23.01 -9.72 -29.49
C ILE A 18 21.87 -10.04 -28.50
N SER A 19 21.35 -11.26 -28.51
CA SER A 19 20.30 -11.66 -27.56
C SER A 19 20.81 -11.64 -26.12
N CYS A 20 22.01 -12.15 -25.87
CA CYS A 20 22.61 -12.15 -24.54
C CYS A 20 22.92 -10.72 -24.05
N THR A 21 23.43 -9.83 -24.92
CA THR A 21 23.72 -8.46 -24.51
C THR A 21 22.46 -7.68 -24.16
N ILE A 22 21.38 -7.83 -24.95
CA ILE A 22 20.09 -7.20 -24.64
C ILE A 22 19.56 -7.69 -23.28
N PHE A 23 19.59 -9.01 -23.05
CA PHE A 23 19.12 -9.59 -21.79
C PHE A 23 19.89 -9.09 -20.58
N VAL A 24 21.23 -9.02 -20.67
CA VAL A 24 22.09 -8.51 -19.59
C VAL A 24 21.82 -7.02 -19.32
N ILE A 25 21.65 -6.21 -20.38
CA ILE A 25 21.33 -4.78 -20.24
C ILE A 25 19.97 -4.60 -19.55
N SER A 26 18.95 -5.37 -19.94
CA SER A 26 17.62 -5.31 -19.31
C SER A 26 17.64 -5.67 -17.83
N ILE A 27 18.42 -6.67 -17.42
CA ILE A 27 18.56 -7.02 -16.00
C ILE A 27 19.31 -5.92 -15.24
N ALA A 28 20.40 -5.39 -15.81
CA ALA A 28 21.18 -4.34 -15.16
C ALA A 28 20.37 -3.05 -14.95
N THR A 29 19.52 -2.66 -15.92
CA THR A 29 18.65 -1.49 -15.76
C THR A 29 17.54 -1.72 -14.74
N LEU A 30 16.92 -2.91 -14.72
CA LEU A 30 15.91 -3.25 -13.71
C LEU A 30 16.48 -3.22 -12.29
N LEU A 31 17.68 -3.79 -12.10
CA LEU A 31 18.38 -3.78 -10.81
C LEU A 31 18.81 -2.36 -10.41
N SER A 32 19.30 -1.56 -11.37
CA SER A 32 19.70 -0.17 -11.12
C SER A 32 18.52 0.69 -10.67
N VAL A 33 17.35 0.58 -11.32
CA VAL A 33 16.13 1.31 -10.92
C VAL A 33 15.68 0.90 -9.52
N HIS A 34 15.73 -0.39 -9.19
CA HIS A 34 15.37 -0.88 -7.85
C HIS A 34 16.33 -0.38 -6.77
N LEU A 35 17.64 -0.36 -7.06
CA LEU A 35 18.68 0.16 -6.15
C LEU A 35 18.60 1.68 -5.97
N HIS A 36 18.34 2.44 -7.03
CA HIS A 36 18.24 3.90 -6.96
C HIS A 36 17.02 4.35 -6.15
N ILE A 37 15.88 3.66 -6.30
CA ILE A 37 14.68 3.89 -5.47
C ILE A 37 14.97 3.56 -4.01
N PHE A 38 15.65 2.45 -3.74
CA PHE A 38 15.91 1.98 -2.37
C PHE A 38 16.97 2.82 -1.62
N LEU A 39 18.04 3.28 -2.27
CA LEU A 39 19.07 4.10 -1.64
C LEU A 39 18.65 5.56 -1.44
N TYR A 40 17.88 6.14 -2.38
CA TYR A 40 17.44 7.54 -2.27
C TYR A 40 16.56 7.76 -1.04
N SER A 41 15.77 6.75 -0.64
CA SER A 41 14.97 6.79 0.58
C SER A 41 15.78 6.81 1.89
N LYS A 42 17.09 6.53 1.86
CA LYS A 42 17.91 6.41 3.08
C LYS A 42 18.79 7.62 3.41
N VAL A 43 19.03 8.56 2.48
CA VAL A 43 20.15 9.52 2.57
C VAL A 43 19.78 10.95 3.04
N HIS A 44 18.51 11.32 3.21
CA HIS A 44 18.13 12.67 3.68
C HIS A 44 17.43 12.69 5.05
N VAL A 45 18.04 12.04 6.05
CA VAL A 45 17.66 12.19 7.46
C VAL A 45 18.80 12.89 8.20
N PHE A 46 18.77 14.23 8.21
CA PHE A 46 19.46 15.02 9.22
C PHE A 46 18.44 15.94 9.89
N SER A 47 18.41 15.85 11.22
CA SER A 47 17.35 16.24 12.14
C SER A 47 17.29 17.74 12.43
N ASP A 48 16.10 18.24 12.79
CA ASP A 48 15.95 19.20 13.89
C ASP A 48 14.54 19.07 14.54
N PRO A 49 14.40 18.95 15.88
CA PRO A 49 13.11 18.71 16.54
C PRO A 49 12.67 19.92 17.37
N THR A 50 11.80 20.79 16.85
CA THR A 50 10.99 21.67 17.72
C THR A 50 9.61 22.00 17.14
N ALA A 51 8.60 21.40 17.80
CA ALA A 51 7.36 21.98 18.31
C ALA A 51 6.58 23.03 17.48
N TYR A 52 5.39 22.64 17.03
CA TYR A 52 4.25 23.55 16.93
C TYR A 52 2.93 22.78 17.06
N ASN A 53 2.12 23.17 18.05
CA ASN A 53 0.74 22.73 18.25
C ASN A 53 -0.20 23.58 17.37
N LEU A 54 -1.25 22.97 16.80
CA LEU A 54 -2.41 23.65 16.17
C LEU A 54 -3.69 22.83 16.49
N PRO A 55 -4.91 23.36 16.30
CA PRO A 55 -5.94 23.39 17.33
C PRO A 55 -6.92 22.22 17.19
N SER A 56 -7.37 21.71 18.34
CA SER A 56 -8.48 20.75 18.44
C SER A 56 -9.72 21.32 17.75
N LEU A 57 -10.19 20.67 16.68
CA LEU A 57 -11.49 20.94 16.07
C LEU A 57 -12.60 20.37 16.97
N ASN A 58 -12.84 21.04 18.09
CA ASN A 58 -14.08 20.92 18.84
C ASN A 58 -15.16 21.75 18.13
N ALA A 59 -15.59 21.32 16.94
CA ALA A 59 -16.65 22.03 16.21
C ALA A 59 -17.41 21.11 15.24
N ALA A 60 -18.14 20.14 15.78
CA ALA A 60 -19.45 19.74 15.26
C ALA A 60 -20.09 18.68 16.16
N ASN A 61 -21.05 19.10 16.98
CA ASN A 61 -22.14 18.23 17.45
C ASN A 61 -23.03 17.85 16.26
N GLN A 62 -22.54 17.03 15.33
CA GLN A 62 -23.31 16.49 14.20
C GLN A 62 -23.05 14.99 14.03
N ASN A 63 -23.40 14.20 15.04
CA ASN A 63 -23.41 12.73 14.91
C ASN A 63 -24.45 12.24 13.88
N GLY A 64 -25.43 13.06 13.47
CA GLY A 64 -26.52 12.63 12.57
C GLY A 64 -26.28 12.75 11.07
N ASP A 65 -25.28 13.51 10.62
CA ASP A 65 -25.08 13.81 9.19
C ASP A 65 -23.96 12.96 8.56
N ILE A 66 -22.89 12.69 9.32
CA ILE A 66 -21.78 11.83 8.87
C ILE A 66 -22.23 10.38 8.60
N ASP A 67 -23.19 9.86 9.36
CA ASP A 67 -23.70 8.50 9.17
C ASP A 67 -24.49 8.35 7.87
N LYS A 68 -25.01 9.45 7.31
CA LYS A 68 -25.67 9.43 6.00
C LYS A 68 -24.67 9.37 4.85
N LEU A 69 -23.47 9.91 5.03
CA LEU A 69 -22.42 9.95 4.00
C LEU A 69 -21.98 8.55 3.58
N TRP A 70 -21.97 7.61 4.52
CA TRP A 70 -21.45 6.25 4.32
C TRP A 70 -22.53 5.21 3.98
N LYS A 71 -23.80 5.62 3.89
CA LYS A 71 -24.87 4.70 3.47
C LYS A 71 -24.73 4.38 1.99
N ALA A 72 -24.98 3.11 1.66
CA ALA A 72 -25.09 2.71 0.27
C ALA A 72 -26.12 3.61 -0.45
N PRO A 73 -25.78 4.14 -1.64
CA PRO A 73 -26.74 4.91 -2.43
C PRO A 73 -27.94 4.04 -2.78
N GLN A 74 -29.09 4.67 -3.04
CA GLN A 74 -30.27 3.94 -3.49
C GLN A 74 -29.94 3.11 -4.72
N ASN A 75 -30.17 1.82 -4.59
CA ASN A 75 -29.80 0.85 -5.58
C ASN A 75 -30.83 0.91 -6.72
N LYS A 76 -30.47 1.52 -7.86
CA LYS A 76 -31.34 1.65 -9.05
C LYS A 76 -31.35 0.34 -9.84
N ASP A 77 -31.77 -0.74 -9.19
CA ASP A 77 -31.76 -2.12 -9.72
C ASP A 77 -30.36 -2.68 -10.01
N PHE A 78 -29.29 -2.06 -9.51
CA PHE A 78 -27.94 -2.64 -9.58
C PHE A 78 -27.78 -3.75 -8.54
N VAL A 79 -26.94 -4.74 -8.84
CA VAL A 79 -26.55 -5.76 -7.86
C VAL A 79 -25.13 -5.42 -7.40
N PRO A 80 -24.88 -5.26 -6.09
CA PRO A 80 -23.53 -5.06 -5.59
C PRO A 80 -22.68 -6.30 -5.92
N CYS A 81 -21.55 -6.09 -6.61
CA CYS A 81 -20.61 -7.17 -6.92
C CYS A 81 -19.63 -7.49 -5.78
N ALA A 82 -19.68 -6.71 -4.71
CA ALA A 82 -18.80 -6.84 -3.55
C ALA A 82 -19.47 -7.54 -2.36
N ASP A 83 -20.70 -8.05 -2.53
CA ASP A 83 -21.38 -8.76 -1.46
C ASP A 83 -20.63 -10.09 -1.16
N PRO A 84 -20.31 -10.36 0.11
CA PRO A 84 -19.61 -11.59 0.47
C PRO A 84 -20.48 -12.82 0.17
N SER A 85 -19.83 -13.88 -0.33
CA SER A 85 -20.45 -15.19 -0.52
C SER A 85 -21.05 -15.71 0.80
N PRO A 86 -22.12 -16.52 0.79
CA PRO A 86 -22.61 -17.21 1.98
C PRO A 86 -21.53 -18.03 2.71
N GLU A 87 -20.47 -18.43 2.00
CA GLU A 87 -19.32 -19.17 2.54
C GLU A 87 -18.25 -18.27 3.17
N TYR A 88 -18.46 -16.95 3.19
CA TYR A 88 -17.51 -16.00 3.74
C TYR A 88 -17.40 -16.17 5.25
N SER A 89 -16.19 -16.56 5.70
CA SER A 89 -15.89 -16.76 7.11
C SER A 89 -15.41 -15.48 7.77
N LEU A 90 -15.81 -15.28 9.03
CA LEU A 90 -15.26 -14.19 9.84
C LEU A 90 -13.75 -14.37 10.06
N PRO A 91 -13.02 -13.29 10.39
CA PRO A 91 -11.58 -13.35 10.63
C PRO A 91 -11.30 -14.26 11.83
N THR A 92 -10.40 -15.22 11.66
CA THR A 92 -9.95 -16.12 12.73
C THR A 92 -8.87 -15.48 13.59
N GLU A 93 -8.35 -16.21 14.57
CA GLU A 93 -7.20 -15.77 15.37
C GLU A 93 -6.02 -15.41 14.48
N SER A 94 -5.45 -14.23 14.73
CA SER A 94 -4.41 -13.65 13.89
C SER A 94 -3.07 -14.34 14.08
N ARG A 95 -2.35 -14.53 12.97
CA ARG A 95 -1.00 -15.12 12.94
C ARG A 95 0.12 -14.12 13.22
N GLY A 96 -0.19 -12.82 13.33
CA GLY A 96 0.81 -11.78 13.52
C GLY A 96 0.30 -10.39 13.20
N TYR A 97 1.21 -9.43 13.05
CA TYR A 97 0.87 -8.04 12.75
C TYR A 97 1.45 -7.63 11.41
N LEU A 98 0.64 -6.93 10.60
CA LEU A 98 1.09 -6.31 9.35
C LEU A 98 1.24 -4.80 9.59
N LEU A 99 2.48 -4.33 9.57
CA LEU A 99 2.83 -2.91 9.65
C LEU A 99 2.96 -2.34 8.24
N VAL A 100 2.28 -1.22 7.98
CA VAL A 100 2.22 -0.63 6.64
C VAL A 100 2.60 0.85 6.71
N HIS A 101 3.53 1.24 5.87
CA HIS A 101 3.84 2.64 5.60
C HIS A 101 3.40 2.98 4.18
N THR A 102 2.67 4.07 4.02
CA THR A 102 2.15 4.50 2.71
C THR A 102 2.77 5.82 2.31
N ASN A 103 3.29 5.89 1.08
CA ASN A 103 3.89 7.10 0.51
C ASN A 103 3.05 7.58 -0.68
N GLY A 104 3.26 8.82 -1.10
CA GLY A 104 2.62 9.40 -2.29
C GLY A 104 1.36 10.24 -1.99
N GLY A 105 0.64 10.58 -3.05
CA GLY A 105 -0.59 11.37 -2.97
C GLY A 105 -1.77 10.60 -2.37
N LEU A 106 -2.87 11.29 -2.01
CA LEU A 106 -3.98 10.72 -1.22
C LEU A 106 -4.59 9.50 -1.90
N ASN A 107 -4.82 9.61 -3.20
CA ASN A 107 -5.42 8.56 -4.00
C ASN A 107 -4.50 7.33 -4.11
N GLN A 108 -3.19 7.54 -4.13
CA GLN A 108 -2.19 6.45 -4.16
C GLN A 108 -2.13 5.74 -2.81
N MET A 109 -2.11 6.50 -1.71
CA MET A 109 -2.18 5.93 -0.37
C MET A 109 -3.48 5.14 -0.18
N ARG A 110 -4.63 5.67 -0.60
CA ARG A 110 -5.91 4.96 -0.52
C ARG A 110 -5.87 3.62 -1.24
N ALA A 111 -5.32 3.58 -2.46
CA ALA A 111 -5.14 2.34 -3.21
C ALA A 111 -4.23 1.35 -2.46
N GLY A 112 -3.08 1.80 -1.97
CA GLY A 112 -2.14 0.96 -1.22
C GLY A 112 -2.73 0.42 0.09
N ILE A 113 -3.53 1.21 0.81
CA ILE A 113 -4.24 0.75 2.01
C ILE A 113 -5.22 -0.38 1.66
N CYS A 114 -6.00 -0.23 0.58
CA CYS A 114 -6.91 -1.27 0.12
C CYS A 114 -6.17 -2.57 -0.21
N ASP A 115 -5.03 -2.47 -0.90
CA ASP A 115 -4.21 -3.65 -1.21
C ASP A 115 -3.72 -4.34 0.06
N MET A 116 -3.31 -3.57 1.09
CA MET A 116 -2.83 -4.15 2.35
C MET A 116 -3.94 -4.76 3.21
N VAL A 117 -5.17 -4.27 3.12
CA VAL A 117 -6.35 -4.92 3.73
C VAL A 117 -6.55 -6.31 3.10
N ALA A 118 -6.49 -6.41 1.78
CA ALA A 118 -6.60 -7.69 1.08
C ALA A 118 -5.44 -8.64 1.44
N VAL A 119 -4.20 -8.13 1.49
CA VAL A 119 -3.04 -8.93 1.92
C VAL A 119 -3.22 -9.43 3.35
N ALA A 120 -3.58 -8.56 4.30
CA ALA A 120 -3.79 -8.93 5.70
C ALA A 120 -4.85 -10.03 5.86
N ARG A 121 -5.93 -9.96 5.07
CA ARG A 121 -6.95 -11.03 4.99
C ARG A 121 -6.36 -12.35 4.51
N VAL A 122 -5.62 -12.34 3.38
CA VAL A 122 -5.04 -13.54 2.77
C VAL A 122 -4.04 -14.23 3.70
N ILE A 123 -3.24 -13.47 4.45
CA ILE A 123 -2.22 -14.03 5.36
C ILE A 123 -2.75 -14.22 6.79
N ASN A 124 -4.02 -13.90 7.05
CA ASN A 124 -4.64 -13.92 8.37
C ASN A 124 -3.82 -13.15 9.43
N ALA A 125 -3.48 -11.90 9.13
CA ALA A 125 -2.74 -10.99 10.01
C ALA A 125 -3.63 -9.86 10.53
N THR A 126 -3.27 -9.33 11.69
CA THR A 126 -3.87 -8.10 12.24
C THR A 126 -3.22 -6.93 11.54
N LEU A 127 -3.99 -6.12 10.82
CA LEU A 127 -3.49 -4.90 10.21
C LEU A 127 -3.30 -3.83 11.29
N VAL A 128 -2.11 -3.28 11.39
CA VAL A 128 -1.89 -2.06 12.17
C VAL A 128 -2.25 -0.87 11.28
N VAL A 129 -2.94 0.12 11.83
CA VAL A 129 -3.35 1.32 11.09
C VAL A 129 -2.16 1.89 10.31
N PRO A 130 -2.28 2.01 8.97
CA PRO A 130 -1.18 2.50 8.14
C PRO A 130 -0.77 3.92 8.52
N GLU A 131 0.54 4.15 8.56
CA GLU A 131 1.10 5.48 8.80
C GLU A 131 1.47 6.15 7.47
N PRO A 132 0.90 7.32 7.15
CA PRO A 132 1.25 8.05 5.95
C PRO A 132 2.61 8.70 6.13
N ASP A 133 3.39 8.73 5.07
CA ASP A 133 4.66 9.42 5.07
C ASP A 133 4.44 10.94 5.05
N LYS A 134 4.52 11.52 6.25
CA LYS A 134 4.43 12.96 6.50
C LYS A 134 5.61 13.76 5.92
N ARG A 135 6.63 13.10 5.34
CA ARG A 135 7.86 13.78 4.89
C ARG A 135 7.87 14.13 3.40
N SER A 136 7.12 13.41 2.57
CA SER A 136 7.26 13.50 1.11
C SER A 136 6.16 14.30 0.41
N PHE A 137 4.90 14.20 0.84
CA PHE A 137 3.77 14.86 0.16
C PHE A 137 2.78 15.57 1.09
N TRP A 138 2.85 15.33 2.40
CA TRP A 138 1.89 15.83 3.38
C TRP A 138 2.58 16.65 4.47
N GLN A 139 2.73 17.96 4.24
CA GLN A 139 3.22 18.92 5.24
C GLN A 139 2.12 19.34 6.26
N ASP A 140 1.00 18.63 6.30
CA ASP A 140 -0.09 18.97 7.21
C ASP A 140 0.16 18.38 8.60
N ALA A 141 -0.08 19.19 9.64
CA ALA A 141 0.02 18.79 11.05
C ALA A 141 -1.10 17.82 11.47
N SER A 142 -2.16 17.72 10.66
CA SER A 142 -3.26 16.78 10.83
C SER A 142 -2.77 15.34 10.96
N ASN A 143 -3.26 14.61 11.96
CA ASN A 143 -2.99 13.18 12.03
C ASN A 143 -3.78 12.44 10.95
N CYS A 144 -3.15 11.45 10.31
CA CYS A 144 -3.79 10.51 9.38
C CYS A 144 -5.16 10.03 9.87
N LEU A 145 -5.25 9.83 11.19
CA LEU A 145 -6.41 9.29 11.89
C LEU A 145 -7.68 10.15 11.68
N ASP A 146 -7.51 11.47 11.52
CA ASP A 146 -8.63 12.41 11.32
C ASP A 146 -9.04 12.49 9.83
N VAL A 147 -8.10 12.31 8.91
CA VAL A 147 -8.34 12.37 7.45
C VAL A 147 -9.10 11.14 6.94
N PHE A 148 -8.86 9.97 7.52
CA PHE A 148 -9.45 8.72 7.05
C PHE A 148 -10.70 8.26 7.80
N TYR A 149 -11.27 9.08 8.70
CA TYR A 149 -12.38 8.68 9.57
C TYR A 149 -12.11 7.31 10.21
N LEU A 150 -10.99 7.21 10.92
CA LEU A 150 -10.40 5.92 11.33
C LEU A 150 -11.38 4.93 11.97
N ASN A 151 -12.28 5.42 12.83
CA ASN A 151 -13.23 4.56 13.51
C ASN A 151 -14.21 3.90 12.53
N HIS A 152 -14.66 4.63 11.50
CA HIS A 152 -15.49 4.10 10.42
C HIS A 152 -14.72 3.06 9.59
N PHE A 153 -13.45 3.33 9.26
CA PHE A 153 -12.59 2.37 8.57
C PHE A 153 -12.45 1.05 9.33
N ILE A 154 -12.20 1.12 10.65
CA ILE A 154 -12.10 -0.07 11.51
C ILE A 154 -13.45 -0.82 11.59
N SER A 155 -14.56 -0.09 11.75
CA SER A 155 -15.88 -0.73 11.87
C SER A 155 -16.35 -1.34 10.55
N ALA A 156 -16.08 -0.69 9.42
CA ALA A 156 -16.49 -1.16 8.09
C ALA A 156 -15.81 -2.47 7.71
N LEU A 157 -14.57 -2.69 8.19
CA LEU A 157 -13.76 -3.88 7.88
C LEU A 157 -13.74 -4.92 9.01
N ALA A 158 -14.54 -4.74 10.07
CA ALA A 158 -14.50 -5.60 11.25
C ALA A 158 -14.79 -7.09 10.95
N ASN A 159 -15.57 -7.36 9.90
CA ASN A 159 -15.89 -8.71 9.44
C ASN A 159 -14.84 -9.28 8.46
N ASP A 160 -13.88 -8.48 8.03
CA ASP A 160 -12.89 -8.86 7.01
C ASP A 160 -11.50 -9.04 7.61
N VAL A 161 -11.02 -8.04 8.35
CA VAL A 161 -9.68 -8.02 8.93
C VAL A 161 -9.70 -7.35 10.30
N LYS A 162 -8.92 -7.90 11.24
CA LYS A 162 -8.70 -7.27 12.54
C LYS A 162 -7.76 -6.08 12.36
N ILE A 163 -8.19 -4.87 12.75
CA ILE A 163 -7.41 -3.64 12.65
C ILE A 163 -7.15 -3.07 14.04
N ILE A 164 -5.89 -2.73 14.33
CA ILE A 164 -5.49 -2.09 15.60
C ILE A 164 -4.75 -0.78 15.34
N LYS A 165 -4.92 0.19 16.24
CA LYS A 165 -4.33 1.54 16.07
C LYS A 165 -2.81 1.56 16.22
N LYS A 166 -2.26 0.71 17.09
CA LYS A 166 -0.82 0.60 17.37
C LYS A 166 -0.51 -0.83 17.77
N LEU A 167 0.74 -1.25 17.59
CA LEU A 167 1.21 -2.53 18.09
C LEU A 167 0.97 -2.65 19.61
N PRO A 168 0.57 -3.83 20.11
CA PRO A 168 0.54 -4.06 21.54
C PRO A 168 1.95 -3.88 22.10
N LYS A 169 2.05 -3.30 23.30
CA LYS A 169 3.31 -3.34 24.04
C LYS A 169 3.58 -4.80 24.39
N GLU A 170 4.76 -5.29 24.09
CA GLU A 170 5.16 -6.60 24.61
C GLU A 170 5.10 -6.53 26.13
N SER A 171 4.41 -7.49 26.74
CA SER A 171 4.49 -7.71 28.18
C SER A 171 5.91 -8.16 28.49
N SER A 172 6.75 -7.18 28.83
CA SER A 172 8.12 -7.39 29.32
C SER A 172 8.12 -8.16 30.63
#